data_AF-A0A5R9Q2I0-F1
#
_entry.id   AF-A0A5R9Q2I0-F1
#
_cell.length_a   1.000
_cell.length_b   1.000
_cell.length_c   1.000
_cell.angle_alpha   90.00
_cell.angle_beta   90.00
_cell.angle_gamma   90.00
#
_symmetry.space_group_name_H-M   'P 1'
#
loop_
_entity.id
_entity.type
_entity.pdbx_description
1 polymer ?
#
loop_
_entity_poly.entity_id
_entity_poly.type
_entity_poly.pdbx_seq_one_letter_code
_entity_poly.pdbx_strand_id
1 'polypeptide(L)'
;MGMKYLFLSTLCIVVMLSSFNNNAEETLSEQTLKSAFIGQFSHFINWPNSPKQLNVAYMGNDDQYWQALQNMASSGASKYALTLSRISNAEHVLLTDAHILVIGQSHNRYISGINALLGDRATLLVSEYVTDNKLIGINFYKTNKQTLSFNLNRYNLLYQGLSISEDIVLLGGSEIDVAHMVKEMTSKLSDSAKQIDKLNSHIRTQEISITEKQKQIEKKQQSINLKNQELELLSEKIKQTQFDHEKQLDDLASQLAQKEHLLEDKQNKVSDTQNELDKMNEQSRKLTALIDKNQQHIEQQTQKLSRLSNGLKEKEQALQVKEKQVEQTTNVLFISLGALIAFAVLAANLWYLSKRKQALNKLLEAHNEELENINQQLITTQKQLVESEKMASLAGLVTGVAHEVNTPLGAAITAVTHLSAISTEIYSDFKDKKLSSQKFERILEEQLQATDIIFKNLCRSADLIKSFKQVSADQVSEAAREFEIGDYLHEIITSLKHELKRAQVHVSIRCDFQKRIYTYPGVFSQVLTNLVINSLIHGFKSQQAGHIQLEVKQENGHLFIHYQDNGCGIDKQNLDKIFDPFFTTNRNSGSTGLGLSICYNLITQKMQGNITCLESENGAHFELSFPFTIQT
;
A
#
# COMPACT_ATOMS: atom_id res chain seq x y z
N MET A 1 79.93 -35.47 -30.30
CA MET A 1 80.70 -34.47 -31.09
C MET A 1 80.24 -33.09 -30.65
N GLY A 2 80.62 -32.68 -29.44
CA GLY A 2 80.12 -31.49 -28.76
C GLY A 2 81.28 -30.83 -28.04
N MET A 3 82.00 -29.96 -28.76
CA MET A 3 82.99 -29.01 -28.26
C MET A 3 83.45 -28.20 -29.48
N LYS A 4 82.71 -27.13 -29.81
CA LYS A 4 83.19 -25.99 -30.63
C LYS A 4 82.28 -24.76 -30.65
N TYR A 5 81.33 -24.64 -29.72
CA TYR A 5 80.53 -23.42 -29.52
C TYR A 5 80.81 -22.76 -28.16
N LEU A 6 82.09 -22.69 -27.77
CA LEU A 6 82.56 -21.98 -26.57
C LEU A 6 83.41 -20.73 -26.92
N PHE A 7 83.25 -20.16 -28.11
CA PHE A 7 84.09 -19.03 -28.53
C PHE A 7 83.39 -17.89 -29.29
N LEU A 8 82.05 -17.80 -29.24
CA LEU A 8 81.31 -16.73 -29.93
C LEU A 8 80.32 -15.93 -29.05
N SER A 9 80.39 -16.04 -27.72
CA SER A 9 79.49 -15.29 -26.82
C SER A 9 80.06 -13.99 -26.24
N THR A 10 81.25 -13.57 -26.69
CA THR A 10 81.92 -12.33 -26.26
C THR A 10 82.23 -11.36 -27.40
N LEU A 11 81.72 -11.60 -28.63
CA LEU A 11 82.12 -10.85 -29.84
C LEU A 11 80.98 -10.12 -30.58
N CYS A 12 79.83 -9.84 -29.96
CA CYS A 12 78.78 -9.05 -30.62
C CYS A 12 78.38 -7.74 -29.92
N ILE A 13 78.98 -7.39 -28.77
CA ILE A 13 78.74 -6.08 -28.13
C ILE A 13 79.92 -5.09 -28.40
N VAL A 14 81.04 -5.56 -28.96
CA VAL A 14 82.24 -4.71 -29.20
C VAL A 14 82.36 -4.20 -30.65
N VAL A 15 81.55 -4.68 -31.61
CA VAL A 15 81.73 -4.35 -33.06
C VAL A 15 80.80 -3.25 -33.61
N MET A 16 79.89 -2.69 -32.80
CA MET A 16 79.09 -1.51 -33.19
C MET A 16 79.62 -0.21 -32.56
N LEU A 17 80.91 -0.16 -32.22
CA LEU A 17 81.61 1.05 -31.75
C LEU A 17 82.86 1.40 -32.59
N SER A 18 83.15 0.68 -33.67
CA SER A 18 84.33 0.95 -34.52
C SER A 18 83.96 1.52 -35.89
N SER A 19 83.19 2.59 -35.91
CA SER A 19 83.03 3.45 -37.11
C SER A 19 82.97 4.94 -36.79
N PHE A 20 83.50 5.36 -35.65
CA PHE A 20 83.81 6.77 -35.41
C PHE A 20 85.25 6.90 -34.93
N ASN A 21 85.95 7.80 -35.60
CA ASN A 21 87.39 7.98 -35.62
C ASN A 21 87.93 8.47 -34.25
N ASN A 22 89.20 8.15 -33.97
CA ASN A 22 89.98 8.48 -32.77
C ASN A 22 89.71 9.86 -32.14
N ASN A 23 89.34 9.87 -30.84
CA ASN A 23 90.02 10.59 -29.74
C ASN A 23 89.18 10.52 -28.44
N ALA A 24 89.85 10.26 -27.30
CA ALA A 24 89.38 10.25 -25.91
C ALA A 24 88.50 9.07 -25.43
N GLU A 25 88.95 8.37 -24.38
CA GLU A 25 88.10 7.53 -23.51
C GLU A 25 87.08 8.42 -22.79
N GLU A 26 85.99 8.78 -23.46
CA GLU A 26 84.82 9.33 -22.80
C GLU A 26 84.00 8.18 -22.21
N THR A 27 83.96 8.08 -20.87
CA THR A 27 82.86 7.39 -20.21
C THR A 27 81.55 7.94 -20.76
N LEU A 28 80.81 7.14 -21.55
CA LEU A 28 79.54 7.57 -22.13
C LEU A 28 78.64 8.10 -20.99
N SER A 29 78.17 9.33 -21.15
CA SER A 29 77.23 9.91 -20.18
C SER A 29 75.95 9.08 -20.12
N GLU A 30 75.30 9.10 -18.95
CA GLU A 30 74.04 8.39 -18.73
C GLU A 30 72.96 8.82 -19.73
N GLN A 31 72.95 10.11 -20.11
CA GLN A 31 72.09 10.68 -21.14
C GLN A 31 72.34 10.07 -22.52
N THR A 32 73.61 9.85 -22.90
CA THR A 32 73.98 9.20 -24.17
C THR A 32 73.52 7.74 -24.20
N LEU A 33 73.67 7.02 -23.08
CA LEU A 33 73.18 5.64 -22.97
C LEU A 33 71.65 5.55 -23.06
N LYS A 34 70.91 6.39 -22.32
CA LYS A 34 69.44 6.43 -22.39
C LYS A 34 68.94 6.74 -23.80
N SER A 35 69.56 7.72 -24.46
CA SER A 35 69.23 8.09 -25.84
C SER A 35 69.49 6.92 -26.80
N ALA A 36 70.67 6.30 -26.72
CA ALA A 36 70.98 5.12 -27.53
C ALA A 36 69.97 3.97 -27.33
N PHE A 37 69.57 3.70 -26.08
CA PHE A 37 68.52 2.72 -25.79
C PHE A 37 67.18 3.09 -26.42
N ILE A 38 66.75 4.35 -26.34
CA ILE A 38 65.49 4.80 -26.96
C ILE A 38 65.52 4.56 -28.49
N GLY A 39 66.62 4.93 -29.14
CA GLY A 39 66.84 4.68 -30.57
C GLY A 39 66.79 3.19 -30.90
N GLN A 40 67.45 2.36 -30.09
CA GLN A 40 67.47 0.91 -30.28
C GLN A 40 66.11 0.27 -30.00
N PHE A 41 65.35 0.71 -28.99
CA PHE A 41 64.01 0.19 -28.70
C PHE A 41 63.02 0.50 -29.81
N SER A 42 63.18 1.63 -30.51
CA SER A 42 62.34 1.95 -31.67
C SER A 42 62.40 0.91 -32.79
N HIS A 43 63.49 0.13 -32.90
CA HIS A 43 63.57 -1.01 -33.85
C HIS A 43 62.64 -2.16 -33.49
N PHE A 44 62.38 -2.35 -32.20
CA PHE A 44 61.62 -3.48 -31.69
C PHE A 44 60.15 -3.14 -31.45
N ILE A 45 59.73 -1.91 -31.71
CA ILE A 45 58.33 -1.48 -31.59
C ILE A 45 57.71 -1.44 -32.98
N ASN A 46 56.62 -2.18 -33.13
CA ASN A 46 55.76 -2.14 -34.31
C ASN A 46 54.75 -1.01 -34.14
N TRP A 47 54.94 0.04 -34.93
CA TRP A 47 54.09 1.23 -34.95
C TRP A 47 52.89 1.04 -35.88
N PRO A 48 51.68 1.45 -35.48
CA PRO A 48 50.52 1.50 -36.35
C PRO A 48 50.84 2.27 -37.65
N ASN A 49 50.38 1.73 -38.79
CA ASN A 49 50.60 2.29 -40.13
C ASN A 49 52.08 2.31 -40.62
N SER A 50 53.03 1.77 -39.87
CA SER A 50 54.45 1.63 -40.28
C SER A 50 55.04 2.92 -40.88
N PRO A 51 55.16 4.00 -40.09
CA PRO A 51 55.59 5.30 -40.59
C PRO A 51 57.02 5.24 -41.15
N LYS A 52 57.31 6.06 -42.18
CA LYS A 52 58.67 6.13 -42.77
C LYS A 52 59.66 6.89 -41.87
N GLN A 53 59.15 7.74 -40.97
CA GLN A 53 59.93 8.56 -40.04
C GLN A 53 59.23 8.59 -38.67
N LEU A 54 60.00 8.61 -37.59
CA LEU A 54 59.47 8.74 -36.22
C LEU A 54 59.86 10.09 -35.64
N ASN A 55 58.89 10.77 -35.05
CA ASN A 55 59.12 12.00 -34.31
C ASN A 55 59.37 11.69 -32.83
N VAL A 56 60.54 12.06 -32.33
CA VAL A 56 60.93 11.97 -30.92
C VAL A 56 60.79 13.35 -30.31
N ALA A 57 59.77 13.51 -29.46
CA ALA A 57 59.54 14.73 -28.71
C ALA A 57 60.20 14.65 -27.34
N TYR A 58 60.88 15.72 -26.91
CA TYR A 58 61.48 15.81 -25.58
C TYR A 58 60.87 16.95 -24.77
N MET A 59 60.42 16.61 -23.55
CA MET A 59 59.95 17.56 -22.56
C MET A 59 60.84 17.49 -21.32
N GLY A 60 61.74 18.46 -21.19
CA GLY A 60 62.70 18.49 -20.10
C GLY A 60 63.66 19.67 -20.14
N ASN A 61 64.26 19.95 -18.97
CA ASN A 61 65.23 21.02 -18.78
C ASN A 61 66.69 20.53 -18.88
N ASP A 62 66.93 19.23 -19.04
CA ASP A 62 68.29 18.70 -19.20
C ASP A 62 68.74 18.87 -20.66
N ASP A 63 69.59 19.87 -20.90
CA ASP A 63 70.17 20.18 -22.21
C ASP A 63 71.19 19.12 -22.67
N GLN A 64 71.85 18.41 -21.75
CA GLN A 64 72.74 17.30 -22.09
C GLN A 64 71.94 16.12 -22.64
N TYR A 65 70.76 15.86 -22.08
CA TYR A 65 69.85 14.83 -22.61
C TYR A 65 69.28 15.24 -23.97
N TRP A 66 68.95 16.52 -24.16
CA TRP A 66 68.53 17.02 -25.46
C TRP A 66 69.64 16.86 -26.52
N GLN A 67 70.88 17.22 -26.21
CA GLN A 67 72.02 17.02 -27.11
C GLN A 67 72.27 15.53 -27.41
N ALA A 68 72.14 14.65 -26.40
CA ALA A 68 72.28 13.21 -26.60
C ALA A 68 71.20 12.63 -27.54
N LEU A 69 69.97 13.12 -27.47
CA LEU A 69 68.89 12.74 -28.40
C LEU A 69 69.18 13.25 -29.83
N GLN A 70 69.73 14.46 -29.99
CA GLN A 70 70.18 15.00 -31.28
C GLN A 70 71.28 14.16 -31.93
N ASN A 71 72.27 13.74 -31.13
CA ASN A 71 73.34 12.87 -31.59
C ASN A 71 72.81 11.49 -31.98
N MET A 72 71.91 10.91 -31.18
CA MET A 72 71.25 9.64 -31.49
C MET A 72 70.48 9.71 -32.82
N ALA A 73 69.68 10.76 -33.06
CA ALA A 73 68.92 10.90 -34.30
C ALA A 73 69.80 10.99 -35.55
N SER A 74 70.99 11.57 -35.42
CA SER A 74 71.96 11.73 -36.51
C SER A 74 72.80 10.46 -36.76
N SER A 75 72.89 9.55 -35.77
CA SER A 75 73.77 8.37 -35.80
C SER A 75 73.25 7.16 -36.56
N GLY A 76 71.98 7.18 -37.02
CA GLY A 76 71.37 6.03 -37.71
C GLY A 76 71.03 4.84 -36.80
N ALA A 77 70.97 5.03 -35.48
CA ALA A 77 70.69 3.99 -34.48
C ALA A 77 69.26 3.39 -34.54
N SER A 78 68.38 3.90 -35.42
CA SER A 78 67.00 3.44 -35.61
C SER A 78 66.76 3.01 -37.06
N LYS A 79 65.85 2.05 -37.25
CA LYS A 79 65.32 1.60 -38.56
C LYS A 79 64.58 2.74 -39.27
N TYR A 80 64.07 3.67 -38.49
CA TYR A 80 63.29 4.81 -38.94
C TYR A 80 64.16 6.06 -38.93
N ALA A 81 63.96 6.95 -39.91
CA ALA A 81 64.54 8.28 -39.82
C ALA A 81 63.91 9.03 -38.64
N LEU A 82 64.72 9.55 -37.73
CA LEU A 82 64.25 10.21 -36.51
C LEU A 82 64.24 11.73 -36.70
N THR A 83 63.08 12.36 -36.45
CA THR A 83 62.95 13.80 -36.31
C THR A 83 62.81 14.16 -34.85
N LEU A 84 63.28 15.35 -34.44
CA LEU A 84 63.28 15.77 -33.05
C LEU A 84 62.49 17.05 -32.86
N SER A 85 61.68 17.09 -31.80
CA SER A 85 60.98 18.30 -31.39
C SER A 85 61.14 18.52 -29.88
N ARG A 86 61.32 19.78 -29.47
CA ARG A 86 61.43 20.14 -28.05
C ARG A 86 60.13 20.78 -27.60
N ILE A 87 59.57 20.29 -26.51
CA ILE A 87 58.28 20.71 -25.97
C ILE A 87 58.50 21.46 -24.66
N SER A 88 57.97 22.68 -24.58
CA SER A 88 58.10 23.56 -23.40
C SER A 88 56.92 23.47 -22.43
N ASN A 89 55.74 23.01 -22.88
CA ASN A 89 54.52 22.91 -22.07
C ASN A 89 53.73 21.62 -22.40
N ALA A 90 53.05 21.03 -21.42
CA ALA A 90 52.26 19.81 -21.57
C ALA A 90 51.13 19.94 -22.61
N GLU A 91 50.54 21.14 -22.77
CA GLU A 91 49.50 21.38 -23.78
C GLU A 91 50.04 21.35 -25.22
N HIS A 92 51.33 21.65 -25.42
CA HIS A 92 51.97 21.56 -26.74
C HIS A 92 52.13 20.10 -27.21
N VAL A 93 51.93 19.11 -26.33
CA VAL A 93 51.91 17.68 -26.71
C VAL A 93 50.78 17.39 -27.70
N LEU A 94 49.64 18.08 -27.60
CA LEU A 94 48.52 17.94 -28.56
C LEU A 94 48.89 18.39 -29.98
N LEU A 95 49.82 19.36 -30.08
CA LEU A 95 50.28 19.96 -31.33
C LEU A 95 51.44 19.19 -31.98
N THR A 96 51.99 18.19 -31.30
CA THR A 96 53.06 17.34 -31.82
C THR A 96 52.54 15.96 -32.19
N ASP A 97 52.86 15.49 -33.40
CA ASP A 97 52.67 14.07 -33.79
C ASP A 97 53.84 13.22 -33.27
N ALA A 98 54.01 13.23 -31.94
CA ALA A 98 55.10 12.53 -31.27
C ALA A 98 54.85 11.01 -31.27
N HIS A 99 55.76 10.26 -31.89
CA HIS A 99 55.74 8.80 -31.82
C HIS A 99 56.42 8.33 -30.54
N ILE A 100 57.52 8.98 -30.15
CA ILE A 100 58.18 8.75 -28.87
C ILE A 100 58.16 10.07 -28.10
N LEU A 101 57.61 10.06 -26.89
CA LEU A 101 57.61 11.22 -26.01
C LEU A 101 58.50 10.94 -24.80
N VAL A 102 59.65 11.62 -24.75
CA VAL A 102 60.63 11.52 -23.67
C VAL A 102 60.37 12.63 -22.66
N ILE A 103 60.00 12.26 -21.44
CA ILE A 103 59.76 13.15 -20.31
C ILE A 103 60.94 13.03 -19.35
N GLY A 104 61.75 14.08 -19.26
CA GLY A 104 62.88 14.14 -18.32
C GLY A 104 62.40 14.19 -16.87
N GLN A 105 63.27 13.77 -15.94
CA GLN A 105 62.94 13.58 -14.52
C GLN A 105 62.23 14.79 -13.88
N SER A 106 62.66 16.01 -14.24
CA SER A 106 62.09 17.27 -13.73
C SER A 106 60.61 17.47 -14.08
N HIS A 107 60.05 16.70 -15.01
CA HIS A 107 58.71 16.84 -15.55
C HIS A 107 57.80 15.64 -15.26
N ASN A 108 58.24 14.67 -14.45
CA ASN A 108 57.47 13.46 -14.12
C ASN A 108 56.08 13.75 -13.55
N ARG A 109 55.90 14.89 -12.85
CA ARG A 109 54.60 15.31 -12.28
C ARG A 109 53.49 15.50 -13.33
N TYR A 110 53.85 15.71 -14.60
CA TYR A 110 52.89 15.95 -15.67
C TYR A 110 52.48 14.68 -16.43
N ILE A 111 53.07 13.52 -16.12
CA ILE A 111 52.85 12.26 -16.84
C ILE A 111 51.36 11.87 -16.91
N SER A 112 50.63 11.97 -15.80
CA SER A 112 49.21 11.64 -15.77
C SER A 112 48.36 12.53 -16.68
N GLY A 113 48.62 13.85 -16.64
CA GLY A 113 47.94 14.83 -17.50
C GLY A 113 48.30 14.64 -18.98
N ILE A 114 49.58 14.40 -19.29
CA ILE A 114 50.05 14.13 -20.65
C ILE A 114 49.42 12.85 -21.20
N ASN A 115 49.34 11.78 -20.41
CA ASN A 115 48.72 10.54 -20.84
C ASN A 115 47.21 10.71 -21.13
N ALA A 116 46.52 11.55 -20.36
CA ALA A 116 45.12 11.89 -20.65
C ALA A 116 44.97 12.71 -21.96
N LEU A 117 45.94 13.57 -22.28
CA LEU A 117 45.95 14.36 -23.51
C LEU A 117 46.32 13.53 -24.76
N LEU A 118 47.15 12.51 -24.61
CA LEU A 118 47.54 11.62 -25.71
C LEU A 118 46.37 10.75 -26.21
N GLY A 119 45.40 10.43 -25.34
CA GLY A 119 44.20 9.67 -25.73
C GLY A 119 44.54 8.33 -26.38
N ASP A 120 44.01 8.10 -27.59
CA ASP A 120 44.23 6.88 -28.39
C ASP A 120 45.44 6.99 -29.35
N ARG A 121 46.29 8.02 -29.23
CA ARG A 121 47.47 8.18 -30.10
C ARG A 121 48.52 7.15 -29.76
N ALA A 122 49.04 6.47 -30.78
CA ALA A 122 50.10 5.46 -30.62
C ALA A 122 51.46 6.08 -30.31
N THR A 123 51.64 6.52 -29.06
CA THR A 123 52.85 7.21 -28.57
C THR A 123 53.53 6.39 -27.48
N LEU A 124 54.82 6.12 -27.67
CA LEU A 124 55.68 5.53 -26.65
C LEU A 124 56.08 6.59 -25.63
N LEU A 125 55.53 6.49 -24.41
CA LEU A 125 55.95 7.33 -23.31
C LEU A 125 57.23 6.79 -22.66
N VAL A 126 58.27 7.62 -22.62
CA VAL A 126 59.56 7.30 -22.01
C VAL A 126 59.85 8.27 -20.89
N SER A 127 60.24 7.78 -19.72
CA SER A 127 60.64 8.63 -18.61
C SER A 127 61.68 7.93 -17.72
N GLU A 128 62.04 8.57 -16.62
CA GLU A 128 63.11 8.13 -15.73
C GLU A 128 62.75 8.33 -14.26
N TYR A 129 63.17 7.37 -13.43
CA TYR A 129 63.03 7.38 -11.98
C TYR A 129 61.58 7.56 -11.48
N VAL A 130 60.59 7.09 -12.26
CA VAL A 130 59.18 7.16 -11.86
C VAL A 130 58.81 5.94 -11.00
N THR A 131 58.19 6.20 -9.85
CA THR A 131 57.76 5.17 -8.90
C THR A 131 56.47 4.47 -9.34
N ASP A 132 55.47 5.20 -9.82
CA ASP A 132 54.26 4.65 -10.45
C ASP A 132 54.39 4.70 -11.98
N ASN A 133 54.94 3.63 -12.57
CA ASN A 133 55.27 3.55 -13.99
C ASN A 133 54.15 2.92 -14.85
N LYS A 134 52.92 2.81 -14.34
CA LYS A 134 51.79 2.19 -15.06
C LYS A 134 51.46 2.88 -16.40
N LEU A 135 51.71 4.18 -16.48
CA LEU A 135 51.42 5.01 -17.66
C LEU A 135 52.61 5.16 -18.61
N ILE A 136 53.76 4.57 -18.29
CA ILE A 136 55.02 4.79 -19.00
C ILE A 136 55.42 3.51 -19.72
N GLY A 137 55.70 3.60 -21.02
CA GLY A 137 56.16 2.48 -21.84
C GLY A 137 57.58 2.03 -21.47
N ILE A 138 58.52 2.97 -21.32
CA ILE A 138 59.90 2.71 -20.86
C ILE A 138 60.25 3.62 -19.69
N ASN A 139 60.55 3.04 -18.53
CA ASN A 139 61.00 3.79 -17.35
C ASN A 139 62.44 3.43 -17.00
N PHE A 140 63.39 4.36 -17.17
CA PHE A 140 64.78 4.19 -16.78
C PHE A 140 64.97 4.35 -15.27
N TYR A 141 65.84 3.55 -14.66
CA TYR A 141 66.18 3.64 -13.24
C TYR A 141 67.59 3.14 -12.99
N LYS A 142 68.13 3.39 -11.79
CA LYS A 142 69.41 2.82 -11.35
C LYS A 142 69.16 1.67 -10.38
N THR A 143 69.90 0.58 -10.57
CA THR A 143 69.92 -0.52 -9.60
C THR A 143 70.74 -0.13 -8.37
N ASN A 144 70.66 -0.93 -7.31
CA ASN A 144 71.47 -0.76 -6.10
C ASN A 144 72.99 -0.78 -6.38
N LYS A 145 73.43 -1.27 -7.55
CA LYS A 145 74.83 -1.28 -7.99
C LYS A 145 75.19 -0.07 -8.87
N GLN A 146 74.36 0.98 -8.90
CA GLN A 146 74.52 2.18 -9.73
C GLN A 146 74.54 1.92 -11.25
N THR A 147 74.06 0.75 -11.69
CA THR A 147 73.93 0.44 -13.12
C THR A 147 72.62 0.98 -13.67
N LEU A 148 72.67 1.62 -14.84
CA LEU A 148 71.46 2.04 -15.56
C LEU A 148 70.67 0.78 -15.99
N SER A 149 69.37 0.80 -15.75
CA SER A 149 68.43 -0.27 -16.11
C SER A 149 67.10 0.35 -16.52
N PHE A 150 66.20 -0.42 -17.12
CA PHE A 150 64.91 0.07 -17.56
C PHE A 150 63.81 -0.96 -17.33
N ASN A 151 62.59 -0.48 -17.11
CA ASN A 151 61.39 -1.28 -17.04
C ASN A 151 60.57 -1.06 -18.31
N LEU A 152 60.21 -2.15 -19.00
CA LEU A 152 59.33 -2.13 -20.17
C LEU A 152 57.91 -2.50 -19.75
N ASN A 153 56.97 -1.58 -19.89
CA ASN A 153 55.58 -1.81 -19.54
C ASN A 153 54.77 -2.29 -20.75
N ARG A 154 54.78 -3.62 -20.97
CA ARG A 154 54.08 -4.24 -22.12
C ARG A 154 52.57 -3.99 -22.11
N TYR A 155 51.96 -3.81 -20.95
CA TYR A 155 50.54 -3.50 -20.84
C TYR A 155 50.23 -2.08 -21.35
N ASN A 156 51.05 -1.09 -20.99
CA ASN A 156 50.91 0.28 -21.49
C ASN A 156 51.12 0.35 -23.01
N LEU A 157 52.09 -0.41 -23.54
CA LEU A 157 52.34 -0.46 -24.99
C LEU A 157 51.13 -1.00 -25.76
N LEU A 158 50.52 -2.10 -25.29
CA LEU A 158 49.31 -2.65 -25.89
C LEU A 158 48.12 -1.69 -25.81
N TYR A 159 47.97 -1.01 -24.66
CA TYR A 159 46.93 0.01 -24.47
C TYR A 159 47.10 1.19 -25.45
N GLN A 160 48.35 1.58 -25.73
CA GLN A 160 48.70 2.62 -26.73
C GLN A 160 48.70 2.08 -28.17
N GLY A 161 48.19 0.87 -28.43
CA GLY A 161 48.13 0.27 -29.77
C GLY A 161 49.49 -0.10 -30.37
N LEU A 162 50.55 -0.15 -29.56
CA LEU A 162 51.90 -0.55 -29.95
C LEU A 162 52.09 -2.06 -29.68
N SER A 163 52.81 -2.76 -30.56
CA SER A 163 53.24 -4.14 -30.31
C SER A 163 54.77 -4.26 -30.37
N ILE A 164 55.33 -5.29 -29.75
CA ILE A 164 56.78 -5.50 -29.70
C ILE A 164 57.15 -6.68 -30.61
N SER A 165 58.23 -6.57 -31.38
CA SER A 165 58.77 -7.67 -32.17
C SER A 165 59.19 -8.85 -31.29
N GLU A 166 58.97 -10.08 -31.76
CA GLU A 166 59.41 -11.32 -31.09
C GLU A 166 60.95 -11.36 -30.91
N ASP A 167 61.69 -10.61 -31.74
CA ASP A 167 63.15 -10.51 -31.70
C ASP A 167 63.70 -9.81 -30.44
N ILE A 168 62.86 -9.12 -29.65
CA ILE A 168 63.30 -8.47 -28.41
C ILE A 168 63.77 -9.49 -27.35
N VAL A 169 63.32 -10.75 -27.47
CA VAL A 169 63.68 -11.85 -26.56
C VAL A 169 65.14 -12.28 -26.73
N LEU A 170 65.76 -11.98 -27.87
CA LEU A 170 67.18 -12.28 -28.14
C LEU A 170 68.15 -11.31 -27.44
N LEU A 171 67.65 -10.19 -26.89
CA LEU A 171 68.42 -9.24 -26.09
C LEU A 171 68.39 -9.60 -24.61
N GLY A 172 69.09 -10.69 -24.27
CA GLY A 172 69.69 -10.88 -22.95
C GLY A 172 68.73 -11.17 -21.78
N GLY A 173 68.28 -12.42 -21.71
CA GLY A 173 67.79 -13.05 -20.48
C GLY A 173 67.94 -14.55 -20.64
N SER A 174 68.44 -15.26 -19.63
CA SER A 174 68.67 -16.72 -19.75
C SER A 174 67.35 -17.45 -20.04
N GLU A 175 67.38 -18.55 -20.80
CA GLU A 175 66.22 -19.42 -21.08
C GLU A 175 65.43 -19.81 -19.81
N ILE A 176 66.08 -19.80 -18.64
CA ILE A 176 65.51 -20.12 -17.33
C ILE A 176 64.61 -18.99 -16.80
N ASP A 177 64.98 -17.72 -17.04
CA ASP A 177 64.18 -16.55 -16.62
C ASP A 177 62.92 -16.42 -17.48
N VAL A 178 63.02 -16.72 -18.78
CA VAL A 178 61.89 -16.78 -19.71
C VAL A 178 60.94 -17.91 -19.32
N ALA A 179 61.45 -19.09 -18.98
CA ALA A 179 60.63 -20.21 -18.53
C ALA A 179 59.95 -19.94 -17.18
N HIS A 180 60.64 -19.30 -16.23
CA HIS A 180 60.05 -18.92 -14.94
C HIS A 180 58.97 -17.85 -15.10
N MET A 181 59.21 -16.86 -15.96
CA MET A 181 58.27 -15.77 -16.22
C MET A 181 57.06 -16.27 -17.03
N VAL A 182 57.23 -17.19 -17.99
CA VAL A 182 56.11 -17.85 -18.69
C VAL A 182 55.30 -18.71 -17.73
N LYS A 183 55.94 -19.42 -16.79
CA LYS A 183 55.25 -20.20 -15.76
C LYS A 183 54.47 -19.32 -14.78
N GLU A 184 55.05 -18.19 -14.36
CA GLU A 184 54.37 -17.23 -13.48
C GLU A 184 53.24 -16.50 -14.21
N MET A 185 53.43 -16.15 -15.48
CA MET A 185 52.44 -15.52 -16.34
C MET A 185 51.27 -16.46 -16.65
N THR A 186 51.54 -17.74 -16.95
CA THR A 186 50.49 -18.76 -17.16
C THR A 186 49.70 -19.04 -15.88
N SER A 187 50.36 -19.03 -14.71
CA SER A 187 49.67 -19.12 -13.42
C SER A 187 48.76 -17.90 -13.18
N LYS A 188 49.27 -16.68 -13.36
CA LYS A 188 48.46 -15.45 -13.20
C LYS A 188 47.34 -15.34 -14.23
N LEU A 189 47.57 -15.79 -15.47
CA LEU A 189 46.52 -15.89 -16.51
C LEU A 189 45.44 -16.89 -16.13
N SER A 190 45.81 -18.04 -15.56
CA SER A 190 44.87 -19.05 -15.06
C SER A 190 44.02 -18.51 -13.90
N ASP A 191 44.64 -17.78 -12.97
CA ASP A 191 43.93 -17.18 -11.84
C ASP A 191 43.00 -16.04 -12.29
N SER A 192 43.44 -15.18 -13.20
CA SER A 192 42.59 -14.17 -13.84
C SER A 192 41.43 -14.80 -14.62
N ALA A 193 41.66 -15.90 -15.35
CA ALA A 193 40.60 -16.61 -16.08
C ALA A 193 39.51 -17.14 -15.13
N LYS A 194 39.91 -17.75 -14.00
CA LYS A 194 38.96 -18.17 -12.96
C LYS A 194 38.18 -17.00 -12.36
N GLN A 195 38.83 -15.86 -12.20
CA GLN A 195 38.21 -14.65 -11.66
C GLN A 195 37.21 -14.05 -12.64
N ILE A 196 37.51 -14.06 -13.94
CA ILE A 196 36.60 -13.69 -15.04
C ILE A 196 35.39 -14.64 -15.07
N ASP A 197 35.59 -15.95 -14.97
CA ASP A 197 34.48 -16.92 -14.92
C ASP A 197 33.56 -16.69 -13.73
N LYS A 198 34.14 -16.41 -12.56
CA LYS A 198 33.38 -16.09 -11.35
C LYS A 198 32.58 -14.79 -11.53
N LEU A 199 33.19 -13.76 -12.12
CA LEU A 199 32.51 -12.49 -12.43
C LEU A 199 31.37 -12.71 -13.43
N ASN A 200 31.59 -13.48 -14.49
CA ASN A 200 30.59 -13.81 -15.50
C ASN A 200 29.41 -14.60 -14.91
N SER A 201 29.66 -15.52 -13.97
CA SER A 201 28.57 -16.22 -13.25
C SER A 201 27.73 -15.25 -12.41
N HIS A 202 28.36 -14.26 -11.78
CA HIS A 202 27.68 -13.25 -10.98
C HIS A 202 26.84 -12.32 -11.86
N ILE A 203 27.39 -11.89 -13.00
CA ILE A 203 26.67 -11.10 -14.02
C ILE A 203 25.43 -11.85 -14.49
N ARG A 204 25.54 -13.13 -14.86
CA ARG A 204 24.38 -13.95 -15.27
C ARG A 204 23.30 -14.03 -14.18
N THR A 205 23.72 -14.16 -12.93
CA THR A 205 22.77 -14.22 -11.79
C THR A 205 22.05 -12.87 -11.61
N GLN A 206 22.78 -11.76 -11.78
CA GLN A 206 22.20 -10.42 -11.74
C GLN A 206 21.27 -10.16 -12.93
N GLU A 207 21.61 -10.61 -14.14
CA GLU A 207 20.75 -10.51 -15.33
C GLU A 207 19.40 -11.23 -15.13
N ILE A 208 19.42 -12.43 -14.54
CA ILE A 208 18.19 -13.17 -14.20
C ILE A 208 17.36 -12.37 -13.17
N SER A 209 18.00 -11.85 -12.12
CA SER A 209 17.30 -11.04 -11.10
C SER A 209 16.72 -9.75 -11.66
N ILE A 210 17.43 -9.07 -12.56
CA ILE A 210 16.94 -7.87 -13.26
C ILE A 210 15.72 -8.22 -14.11
N THR A 211 15.76 -9.34 -14.83
CA THR A 211 14.65 -9.81 -15.67
C THR A 211 13.41 -10.12 -14.83
N GLU A 212 13.57 -10.77 -13.67
CA GLU A 212 12.47 -11.02 -12.74
C GLU A 212 11.89 -9.71 -12.17
N LYS A 213 12.75 -8.76 -11.80
CA LYS A 213 12.32 -7.44 -11.33
C LYS A 213 11.59 -6.65 -12.41
N GLN A 214 12.05 -6.68 -13.66
CA GLN A 214 11.36 -6.07 -14.80
C GLN A 214 9.95 -6.67 -14.98
N LYS A 215 9.83 -8.00 -14.89
CA LYS A 215 8.52 -8.68 -14.98
C LYS A 215 7.59 -8.31 -13.82
N GLN A 216 8.13 -8.09 -12.61
CA GLN A 216 7.34 -7.57 -11.48
C GLN A 216 6.90 -6.12 -11.70
N ILE A 217 7.77 -5.28 -12.25
CA ILE A 217 7.47 -3.89 -12.58
C ILE A 217 6.35 -3.83 -13.63
N GLU A 218 6.40 -4.65 -14.69
CA GLU A 218 5.33 -4.71 -15.70
C GLU A 218 3.98 -5.12 -15.09
N LYS A 219 3.94 -6.13 -14.22
CA LYS A 219 2.72 -6.51 -13.51
C LYS A 219 2.16 -5.38 -12.65
N LYS A 220 3.02 -4.65 -11.94
CA LYS A 220 2.62 -3.48 -11.16
C LYS A 220 2.09 -2.37 -12.06
N GLN A 221 2.75 -2.11 -13.19
CA GLN A 221 2.32 -1.10 -14.16
C GLN A 221 0.94 -1.42 -14.73
N GLN A 222 0.66 -2.69 -15.06
CA GLN A 222 -0.66 -3.12 -15.47
C GLN A 222 -1.72 -2.91 -14.38
N SER A 223 -1.40 -3.25 -13.13
CA SER A 223 -2.33 -3.00 -12.02
C SER A 223 -2.58 -1.51 -11.76
N ILE A 224 -1.59 -0.65 -11.97
CA ILE A 224 -1.75 0.82 -11.84
C ILE A 224 -2.67 1.33 -12.95
N ASN A 225 -2.48 0.88 -14.19
CA ASN A 225 -3.33 1.29 -15.30
C ASN A 225 -4.80 0.90 -15.08
N LEU A 226 -5.07 -0.32 -14.58
CA LEU A 226 -6.42 -0.75 -14.21
C LEU A 226 -7.04 0.14 -13.12
N LYS A 227 -6.29 0.46 -12.05
CA LYS A 227 -6.77 1.38 -11.01
C LYS A 227 -7.06 2.79 -11.55
N ASN A 228 -6.24 3.29 -12.47
CA ASN A 228 -6.45 4.60 -13.06
C ASN A 228 -7.73 4.66 -13.90
N GLN A 229 -8.05 3.59 -14.64
CA GLN A 229 -9.32 3.48 -15.36
C GLN A 229 -10.53 3.45 -14.41
N GLU A 230 -10.43 2.72 -13.29
CA GLU A 230 -11.47 2.72 -12.26
C GLU A 230 -11.67 4.12 -11.64
N LEU A 231 -10.57 4.84 -11.38
CA LEU A 231 -10.59 6.21 -10.86
C LEU A 231 -11.24 7.20 -11.83
N GLU A 232 -10.97 7.09 -13.14
CA GLU A 232 -11.64 7.91 -14.15
C GLU A 232 -13.16 7.68 -14.16
N LEU A 233 -13.59 6.42 -14.13
CA LEU A 233 -15.01 6.07 -14.13
C LEU A 233 -15.72 6.55 -12.86
N LEU A 234 -15.03 6.50 -11.70
CA LEU A 234 -15.56 7.04 -10.46
C LEU A 234 -15.65 8.58 -10.50
N SER A 235 -14.64 9.24 -11.06
CA SER A 235 -14.62 10.70 -11.23
C SER A 235 -15.77 11.20 -12.10
N GLU A 236 -16.09 10.50 -13.21
CA GLU A 236 -17.25 10.81 -14.03
C GLU A 236 -18.58 10.64 -13.27
N LYS A 237 -18.73 9.56 -12.50
CA LYS A 237 -19.93 9.35 -11.66
C LYS A 237 -20.11 10.47 -10.63
N ILE A 238 -19.03 10.92 -10.01
CA ILE A 238 -19.07 12.03 -9.04
C ILE A 238 -19.53 13.32 -9.72
N LYS A 239 -19.00 13.65 -10.90
CA LYS A 239 -19.42 14.83 -11.68
C LYS A 239 -20.90 14.78 -12.05
N GLN A 240 -21.38 13.61 -12.50
CA GLN A 240 -22.79 13.42 -12.81
C GLN A 240 -23.68 13.63 -11.58
N THR A 241 -23.27 13.06 -10.45
CA THR A 241 -24.00 13.19 -9.18
C THR A 241 -24.03 14.64 -8.70
N GLN A 242 -22.93 15.39 -8.84
CA GLN A 242 -22.90 16.82 -8.49
C GLN A 242 -23.83 17.64 -9.38
N PHE A 243 -23.85 17.37 -10.69
CA PHE A 243 -24.76 18.03 -11.63
C PHE A 243 -26.23 17.79 -11.27
N ASP A 244 -26.59 16.55 -10.92
CA ASP A 244 -27.96 16.21 -10.52
C ASP A 244 -28.38 16.93 -9.22
N HIS A 245 -27.47 17.05 -8.24
CA HIS A 245 -27.73 17.79 -7.00
C HIS A 245 -27.87 19.31 -7.24
N GLU A 246 -27.06 19.91 -8.11
CA GLU A 246 -27.21 21.32 -8.48
C GLU A 246 -28.58 21.59 -9.10
N LYS A 247 -29.05 20.69 -9.98
CA LYS A 247 -30.38 20.80 -10.58
C LYS A 247 -31.50 20.70 -9.54
N GLN A 248 -31.36 19.82 -8.54
CA GLN A 248 -32.33 19.72 -7.44
C GLN A 248 -32.35 20.97 -6.56
N LEU A 249 -31.19 21.57 -6.29
CA LEU A 249 -31.09 22.82 -5.54
C LEU A 249 -31.78 23.98 -6.27
N ASP A 250 -31.64 24.05 -7.59
CA ASP A 250 -32.27 25.08 -8.40
C ASP A 250 -33.81 24.94 -8.42
N ASP A 251 -34.32 23.71 -8.52
CA ASP A 251 -35.77 23.43 -8.41
C ASP A 251 -36.30 23.81 -7.02
N LEU A 252 -35.58 23.45 -5.95
CA LEU A 252 -35.97 23.79 -4.59
C LEU A 252 -35.97 25.31 -4.34
N ALA A 253 -35.00 26.03 -4.91
CA ALA A 253 -34.96 27.49 -4.85
C ALA A 253 -36.17 28.12 -5.56
N SER A 254 -36.57 27.59 -6.71
CA SER A 254 -37.78 28.03 -7.42
C SER A 254 -39.05 27.80 -6.61
N GLN A 255 -39.17 26.63 -5.97
CA GLN A 255 -40.30 26.32 -5.09
C GLN A 255 -40.35 27.21 -3.86
N LEU A 256 -39.20 27.54 -3.27
CA LEU A 256 -39.10 28.49 -2.15
C LEU A 256 -39.59 29.88 -2.54
N ALA A 257 -39.15 30.40 -3.68
CA ALA A 257 -39.59 31.70 -4.18
C ALA A 257 -41.12 31.75 -4.41
N GLN A 258 -41.71 30.68 -4.94
CA GLN A 258 -43.18 30.59 -5.08
C GLN A 258 -43.90 30.57 -3.72
N LYS A 259 -43.34 29.88 -2.72
CA LYS A 259 -43.91 29.84 -1.38
C LYS A 259 -43.81 31.19 -0.66
N GLU A 260 -42.72 31.93 -0.85
CA GLU A 260 -42.55 33.27 -0.31
C GLU A 260 -43.61 34.23 -0.88
N HIS A 261 -43.82 34.22 -2.19
CA HIS A 261 -44.87 35.02 -2.82
C HIS A 261 -46.28 34.66 -2.30
N LEU A 262 -46.57 33.36 -2.13
CA LEU A 262 -47.84 32.92 -1.56
C LEU A 262 -48.02 33.34 -0.09
N LEU A 263 -46.93 33.40 0.66
CA LEU A 263 -46.94 33.85 2.06
C LEU A 263 -47.27 35.34 2.14
N GLU A 264 -46.66 36.15 1.27
CA GLU A 264 -46.90 37.60 1.18
C GLU A 264 -48.37 37.89 0.81
N ASP A 265 -48.92 37.20 -0.20
CA ASP A 265 -50.34 37.31 -0.56
C ASP A 265 -51.27 36.97 0.62
N LYS A 266 -50.93 35.95 1.40
CA LYS A 266 -51.71 35.58 2.59
C LYS A 266 -51.60 36.61 3.69
N GLN A 267 -50.42 37.19 3.92
CA GLN A 267 -50.24 38.26 4.91
C GLN A 267 -51.07 39.49 4.55
N ASN A 268 -51.07 39.90 3.28
CA ASN A 268 -51.89 41.00 2.78
C ASN A 268 -53.39 40.72 3.02
N LYS A 269 -53.84 39.51 2.71
CA LYS A 269 -55.24 39.12 2.91
C LYS A 269 -55.65 39.07 4.39
N VAL A 270 -54.74 38.68 5.28
CA VAL A 270 -54.94 38.75 6.74
C VAL A 270 -55.05 40.20 7.19
N SER A 271 -54.20 41.09 6.69
CA SER A 271 -54.26 42.53 6.98
C SER A 271 -55.60 43.14 6.53
N ASP A 272 -56.07 42.81 5.34
CA ASP A 272 -57.38 43.26 4.83
C ASP A 272 -58.53 42.77 5.72
N THR A 273 -58.49 41.50 6.11
CA THR A 273 -59.52 40.91 6.98
C THR A 273 -59.51 41.56 8.38
N GLN A 274 -58.32 41.89 8.91
CA GLN A 274 -58.19 42.58 10.18
C GLN A 274 -58.79 44.00 10.11
N ASN A 275 -58.55 44.71 9.01
CA ASN A 275 -59.13 46.03 8.78
C ASN A 275 -60.67 45.99 8.68
N GLU A 276 -61.24 44.95 8.05
CA GLU A 276 -62.70 44.75 8.03
C GLU A 276 -63.26 44.43 9.42
N LEU A 277 -62.56 43.60 10.19
CA LEU A 277 -62.95 43.26 11.56
C LEU A 277 -62.97 44.49 12.47
N ASP A 278 -61.99 45.39 12.33
CA ASP A 278 -61.94 46.63 13.10
C ASP A 278 -63.10 47.56 12.75
N LYS A 279 -63.50 47.64 11.47
CA LYS A 279 -64.71 48.38 11.04
C LYS A 279 -65.99 47.77 11.63
N MET A 280 -66.11 46.44 11.63
CA MET A 280 -67.26 45.76 12.24
C MET A 280 -67.32 45.97 13.75
N ASN A 281 -66.17 45.95 14.43
CA ASN A 281 -66.08 46.24 15.87
C ASN A 281 -66.50 47.69 16.18
N GLU A 282 -66.10 48.65 15.35
CA GLU A 282 -66.54 50.04 15.49
C GLU A 282 -68.06 50.18 15.30
N GLN A 283 -68.63 49.50 14.29
CA GLN A 283 -70.09 49.45 14.08
C GLN A 283 -70.80 48.80 15.27
N SER A 284 -70.27 47.70 15.81
CA SER A 284 -70.82 47.04 16.99
C SER A 284 -70.84 47.98 18.19
N ARG A 285 -69.76 48.75 18.43
CA ARG A 285 -69.73 49.76 19.51
C ARG A 285 -70.78 50.85 19.32
N LYS A 286 -70.98 51.33 18.09
CA LYS A 286 -72.04 52.30 17.76
C LYS A 286 -73.43 51.71 18.03
N LEU A 287 -73.64 50.44 17.69
CA LEU A 287 -74.89 49.74 17.94
C LEU A 287 -75.15 49.56 19.44
N THR A 288 -74.13 49.16 20.21
CA THR A 288 -74.23 49.05 21.67
C THR A 288 -74.58 50.39 22.32
N ALA A 289 -73.94 51.48 21.91
CA ALA A 289 -74.27 52.81 22.42
C ALA A 289 -75.72 53.24 22.08
N LEU A 290 -76.23 52.83 20.91
CA LEU A 290 -77.62 53.08 20.53
C LEU A 290 -78.60 52.24 21.35
N ILE A 291 -78.25 50.98 21.65
CA ILE A 291 -79.04 50.10 22.53
C ILE A 291 -79.12 50.71 23.93
N ASP A 292 -78.01 51.16 24.51
CA ASP A 292 -77.99 51.80 25.83
C ASP A 292 -78.87 53.06 25.86
N LYS A 293 -78.80 53.89 24.81
CA LYS A 293 -79.66 55.06 24.66
C LYS A 293 -81.14 54.69 24.57
N ASN A 294 -81.47 53.65 23.81
CA ASN A 294 -82.83 53.14 23.70
C ASN A 294 -83.32 52.55 25.03
N GLN A 295 -82.44 51.90 25.79
CA GLN A 295 -82.77 51.34 27.10
C GLN A 295 -83.07 52.45 28.12
N GLN A 296 -82.30 53.54 28.12
CA GLN A 296 -82.64 54.74 28.89
C GLN A 296 -83.97 55.36 28.47
N HIS A 297 -84.25 55.41 27.16
CA HIS A 297 -85.53 55.90 26.66
C HIS A 297 -86.70 55.00 27.09
N ILE A 298 -86.51 53.67 27.09
CA ILE A 298 -87.47 52.70 27.60
C ILE A 298 -87.67 52.89 29.10
N GLU A 299 -86.63 53.12 29.90
CA GLU A 299 -86.77 53.42 31.34
C GLU A 299 -87.58 54.69 31.58
N GLN A 300 -87.32 55.76 30.81
CA GLN A 300 -88.11 57.00 30.86
C GLN A 300 -89.58 56.77 30.45
N GLN A 301 -89.80 55.95 29.42
CA GLN A 301 -91.14 55.55 29.00
C GLN A 301 -91.83 54.65 30.03
N THR A 302 -91.09 53.78 30.71
CA THR A 302 -91.59 52.90 31.77
C THR A 302 -91.96 53.71 33.01
N GLN A 303 -91.22 54.77 33.35
CA GLN A 303 -91.61 55.73 34.38
C GLN A 303 -92.85 56.55 33.99
N LYS A 304 -92.99 56.94 32.72
CA LYS A 304 -94.23 57.56 32.21
C LYS A 304 -95.41 56.60 32.25
N LEU A 305 -95.19 55.34 31.86
CA LEU A 305 -96.18 54.26 31.93
C LEU A 305 -96.54 53.90 33.36
N SER A 306 -95.63 54.00 34.33
CA SER A 306 -95.92 53.83 35.75
C SER A 306 -96.84 54.94 36.29
N ARG A 307 -96.63 56.20 35.86
CA ARG A 307 -97.54 57.32 36.16
C ARG A 307 -98.91 57.15 35.48
N LEU A 308 -98.92 56.61 34.25
CA LEU A 308 -100.13 56.33 33.50
C LEU A 308 -100.87 55.09 34.04
N SER A 309 -100.14 54.09 34.53
CA SER A 309 -100.63 52.84 35.14
C SER A 309 -101.32 53.11 36.48
N ASN A 310 -100.80 54.04 37.28
CA ASN A 310 -101.51 54.52 38.48
C ASN A 310 -102.84 55.24 38.13
N GLY A 311 -102.95 55.88 36.96
CA GLY A 311 -104.23 56.41 36.44
C GLY A 311 -105.08 55.37 35.69
N LEU A 312 -104.49 54.28 35.21
CA LEU A 312 -105.19 53.16 34.58
C LEU A 312 -105.72 52.15 35.60
N LYS A 313 -105.18 52.09 36.82
CA LYS A 313 -105.76 51.33 37.95
C LYS A 313 -107.22 51.72 38.25
N GLU A 314 -107.61 52.96 37.95
CA GLU A 314 -109.02 53.41 37.99
C GLU A 314 -109.86 52.91 36.79
N LYS A 315 -109.22 52.54 35.67
CA LYS A 315 -109.86 51.99 34.46
C LYS A 315 -109.74 50.47 34.32
N GLU A 316 -108.87 49.84 35.09
CA GLU A 316 -108.58 48.41 35.14
C GLU A 316 -109.76 47.59 35.71
N GLN A 317 -110.71 48.24 36.39
CA GLN A 317 -112.00 47.64 36.73
C GLN A 317 -112.91 47.40 35.51
N ALA A 318 -112.61 47.95 34.32
CA ALA A 318 -113.50 47.90 33.16
C ALA A 318 -113.06 46.96 32.01
N LEU A 319 -111.91 46.27 32.09
CA LEU A 319 -111.33 45.60 30.92
C LEU A 319 -110.83 44.15 31.14
N GLN A 320 -111.40 43.44 32.11
CA GLN A 320 -111.21 41.98 32.31
C GLN A 320 -111.74 41.09 31.15
N VAL A 321 -112.13 41.65 30.00
CA VAL A 321 -112.87 40.93 28.95
C VAL A 321 -112.01 40.58 27.71
N LYS A 322 -110.70 40.89 27.65
CA LYS A 322 -109.87 40.70 26.41
C LYS A 322 -108.57 39.89 26.55
N GLU A 323 -108.36 39.14 27.62
CA GLU A 323 -107.06 38.49 27.92
C GLU A 323 -106.74 37.19 27.16
N LYS A 324 -107.69 36.55 26.47
CA LYS A 324 -107.49 35.14 26.06
C LYS A 324 -106.87 34.89 24.68
N GLN A 325 -106.55 35.93 23.91
CA GLN A 325 -106.12 35.79 22.50
C GLN A 325 -104.63 36.14 22.25
N VAL A 326 -103.94 36.75 23.21
CA VAL A 326 -102.55 37.25 23.05
C VAL A 326 -101.51 36.20 23.46
N GLU A 327 -101.87 35.27 24.36
CA GLU A 327 -100.95 34.29 24.97
C GLU A 327 -100.40 33.24 23.98
N GLN A 328 -101.15 32.91 22.92
CA GLN A 328 -100.74 31.90 21.94
C GLN A 328 -99.69 32.41 20.95
N THR A 329 -99.72 33.70 20.59
CA THR A 329 -98.82 34.27 19.57
C THR A 329 -97.45 34.62 20.15
N THR A 330 -97.37 35.03 21.42
CA THR A 330 -96.10 35.28 22.12
C THR A 330 -95.31 34.00 22.36
N ASN A 331 -95.96 32.90 22.72
CA ASN A 331 -95.27 31.63 23.00
C ASN A 331 -94.60 31.02 21.75
N VAL A 332 -95.24 31.10 20.58
CA VAL A 332 -94.65 30.62 19.32
C VAL A 332 -93.41 31.43 18.92
N LEU A 333 -93.45 32.75 19.10
CA LEU A 333 -92.31 33.62 18.80
C LEU A 333 -91.12 33.34 19.72
N PHE A 334 -91.33 33.15 21.03
CA PHE A 334 -90.26 32.78 21.96
C PHE A 334 -89.64 31.41 21.63
N ILE A 335 -90.44 30.41 21.28
CA ILE A 335 -89.95 29.09 20.87
C ILE A 335 -89.13 29.19 19.58
N SER A 336 -89.59 29.97 18.58
CA SER A 336 -88.88 30.14 17.31
C SER A 336 -87.54 30.88 17.47
N LEU A 337 -87.48 31.89 18.34
CA LEU A 337 -86.26 32.62 18.65
C LEU A 337 -85.26 31.75 19.42
N GLY A 338 -85.75 30.97 20.39
CA GLY A 338 -84.96 30.00 21.12
C GLY A 338 -84.35 28.94 20.20
N ALA A 339 -85.12 28.43 19.24
CA ALA A 339 -84.63 27.47 18.24
C ALA A 339 -83.55 28.06 17.32
N LEU A 340 -83.69 29.33 16.92
CA LEU A 340 -82.72 30.00 16.05
C LEU A 340 -81.39 30.27 16.76
N ILE A 341 -81.45 30.69 18.03
CA ILE A 341 -80.25 30.87 18.86
C ILE A 341 -79.55 29.52 19.09
N ALA A 342 -80.31 28.47 19.41
CA ALA A 342 -79.75 27.13 19.59
C ALA A 342 -79.06 26.62 18.32
N PHE A 343 -79.65 26.87 17.14
CA PHE A 343 -79.05 26.51 15.86
C PHE A 343 -77.76 27.28 15.58
N ALA A 344 -77.72 28.60 15.84
CA ALA A 344 -76.53 29.42 15.65
C ALA A 344 -75.37 28.97 16.56
N VAL A 345 -75.66 28.64 17.83
CA VAL A 345 -74.67 28.11 18.78
C VAL A 345 -74.13 26.76 18.31
N LEU A 346 -75.02 25.86 17.84
CA LEU A 346 -74.62 24.56 17.30
C LEU A 346 -73.70 24.71 16.07
N ALA A 347 -74.06 25.58 15.13
CA ALA A 347 -73.27 25.84 13.92
C ALA A 347 -71.89 26.43 14.24
N ALA A 348 -71.81 27.38 15.18
CA ALA A 348 -70.54 27.95 15.65
C ALA A 348 -69.64 26.88 16.31
N ASN A 349 -70.22 25.99 17.12
CA ASN A 349 -69.49 24.90 17.76
C ASN A 349 -68.97 23.89 16.72
N LEU A 350 -69.79 23.50 15.75
CA LEU A 350 -69.39 22.64 14.64
C LEU A 350 -68.25 23.26 13.80
N TRP A 351 -68.34 24.56 13.50
CA TRP A 351 -67.28 25.28 12.80
C TRP A 351 -65.97 25.31 13.60
N TYR A 352 -66.03 25.62 14.89
CA TYR A 352 -64.87 25.60 15.79
C TYR A 352 -64.21 24.22 15.87
N LEU A 353 -65.00 23.16 16.02
CA LEU A 353 -64.52 21.78 16.02
C LEU A 353 -63.87 21.41 14.68
N SER A 354 -64.46 21.82 13.55
CA SER A 354 -63.89 21.55 12.22
C SER A 354 -62.52 22.21 12.02
N LYS A 355 -62.35 23.45 12.48
CA LYS A 355 -61.06 24.16 12.44
C LYS A 355 -60.00 23.50 13.31
N ARG A 356 -60.37 23.11 14.53
CA ARG A 356 -59.47 22.40 15.44
C ARG A 356 -59.03 21.04 14.87
N LYS A 357 -59.94 20.31 14.23
CA LYS A 357 -59.63 19.04 13.55
C LYS A 357 -58.65 19.24 12.39
N GLN A 358 -58.81 20.29 11.57
CA GLN A 358 -57.86 20.60 10.49
C GLN A 358 -56.46 20.95 11.02
N ALA A 359 -56.37 21.75 12.09
CA ALA A 359 -55.08 22.09 12.70
C ALA A 359 -54.38 20.86 13.29
N LEU A 360 -55.14 19.99 13.96
CA LEU A 360 -54.63 18.73 14.51
C LEU A 360 -54.15 17.77 13.42
N ASN A 361 -54.90 17.63 12.33
CA ASN A 361 -54.51 16.78 11.20
C ASN A 361 -53.21 17.26 10.55
N LYS A 362 -53.03 18.57 10.37
CA LYS A 362 -51.78 19.13 9.81
C LYS A 362 -50.58 18.90 10.73
N LEU A 363 -50.78 19.02 12.04
CA LEU A 363 -49.72 18.71 13.02
C LEU A 363 -49.37 17.22 13.00
N LEU A 364 -50.39 16.36 12.86
CA LEU A 364 -50.22 14.92 12.76
C LEU A 364 -49.47 14.52 11.47
N GLU A 365 -49.79 15.15 10.34
CA GLU A 365 -49.07 14.97 9.07
C GLU A 365 -47.60 15.39 9.21
N ALA A 366 -47.33 16.57 9.77
CA ALA A 366 -45.97 17.04 10.00
C ALA A 366 -45.16 16.11 10.93
N HIS A 367 -45.77 15.63 12.02
CA HIS A 367 -45.13 14.65 12.89
C HIS A 367 -44.90 13.30 12.23
N ASN A 368 -45.83 12.84 11.38
CA ASN A 368 -45.64 11.59 10.63
C ASN A 368 -44.47 11.70 9.64
N GLU A 369 -44.34 12.82 8.92
CA GLU A 369 -43.21 13.06 8.01
C GLU A 369 -41.87 13.12 8.78
N GLU A 370 -41.85 13.81 9.93
CA GLU A 370 -40.67 13.86 10.80
C GLU A 370 -40.30 12.47 11.33
N LEU A 371 -41.28 11.68 11.76
CA LEU A 371 -41.08 10.32 12.24
C LEU A 371 -40.53 9.41 11.15
N GLU A 372 -41.06 9.54 9.93
CA GLU A 372 -40.62 8.76 8.77
C GLU A 372 -39.17 9.10 8.39
N ASN A 373 -38.80 10.38 8.39
CA ASN A 373 -37.42 10.80 8.16
C ASN A 373 -36.47 10.27 9.25
N ILE A 374 -36.84 10.39 10.53
CA ILE A 374 -36.04 9.85 11.64
C ILE A 374 -35.88 8.34 11.49
N ASN A 375 -36.95 7.62 11.12
CA ASN A 375 -36.90 6.18 10.93
C ASN A 375 -35.97 5.80 9.75
N GLN A 376 -36.04 6.50 8.63
CA GLN A 376 -35.13 6.31 7.50
C GLN A 376 -33.67 6.59 7.87
N GLN A 377 -33.40 7.65 8.64
CA GLN A 377 -32.07 7.94 9.16
C GLN A 377 -31.57 6.84 10.10
N LEU A 378 -32.44 6.32 10.95
CA LEU A 378 -32.12 5.24 11.89
C LEU A 378 -31.77 3.96 11.13
N ILE A 379 -32.56 3.57 10.13
CA ILE A 379 -32.29 2.43 9.25
C ILE A 379 -30.94 2.60 8.52
N THR A 380 -30.68 3.78 7.97
CA THR A 380 -29.44 4.06 7.24
C THR A 380 -28.23 3.99 8.15
N THR A 381 -28.31 4.59 9.33
CA THR A 381 -27.25 4.57 10.34
C THR A 381 -27.00 3.16 10.85
N GLN A 382 -28.06 2.38 11.10
CA GLN A 382 -27.96 0.98 11.49
C GLN A 382 -27.25 0.15 10.42
N LYS A 383 -27.58 0.34 9.14
CA LYS A 383 -26.90 -0.34 8.03
C LYS A 383 -25.41 -0.02 7.98
N GLN A 384 -25.04 1.25 8.14
CA GLN A 384 -23.63 1.67 8.18
C GLN A 384 -22.88 1.07 9.37
N LEU A 385 -23.52 0.97 10.54
CA LEU A 385 -22.91 0.38 11.73
C LEU A 385 -22.72 -1.14 11.60
N VAL A 386 -23.68 -1.84 11.00
CA VAL A 386 -23.55 -3.27 10.66
C VAL A 386 -22.40 -3.50 9.69
N GLU A 387 -22.24 -2.64 8.68
CA GLU A 387 -21.13 -2.71 7.74
C GLU A 387 -19.78 -2.44 8.43
N SER A 388 -19.72 -1.45 9.31
CA SER A 388 -18.54 -1.15 10.12
C SER A 388 -18.14 -2.32 11.03
N GLU A 389 -19.09 -2.96 11.70
CA GLU A 389 -18.82 -4.13 12.55
C GLU A 389 -18.37 -5.34 11.73
N LYS A 390 -18.95 -5.54 10.53
CA LYS A 390 -18.49 -6.56 9.58
C LYS A 390 -17.02 -6.33 9.20
N MET A 391 -16.65 -5.09 8.91
CA MET A 391 -15.25 -4.72 8.58
C MET A 391 -14.32 -4.89 9.79
N ALA A 392 -14.77 -4.58 11.00
CA ALA A 392 -14.00 -4.76 12.23
C ALA A 392 -13.73 -6.25 12.53
N SER A 393 -14.75 -7.10 12.37
CA SER A 393 -14.62 -8.57 12.51
C SER A 393 -13.65 -9.15 11.48
N LEU A 394 -13.78 -8.71 10.22
CA LEU A 394 -12.84 -9.10 9.15
C LEU A 394 -11.41 -8.63 9.45
N ALA A 395 -11.22 -7.44 9.99
CA ALA A 395 -9.90 -6.92 10.36
C ALA A 395 -9.24 -7.76 11.48
N GLY A 396 -10.03 -8.24 12.45
CA GLY A 396 -9.59 -9.19 13.48
C GLY A 396 -9.10 -10.50 12.87
N LEU A 397 -9.92 -11.11 12.00
CA LEU A 397 -9.59 -12.35 11.28
C LEU A 397 -8.33 -12.21 10.42
N VAL A 398 -8.19 -11.12 9.66
CA VAL A 398 -7.00 -10.83 8.84
C VAL A 398 -5.74 -10.78 9.71
N THR A 399 -5.82 -10.14 10.87
CA THR A 399 -4.69 -10.01 11.80
C THR A 399 -4.31 -11.36 12.40
N GLY A 400 -5.29 -12.16 12.82
CA GLY A 400 -5.08 -13.52 13.35
C GLY A 400 -4.49 -14.47 12.31
N VAL A 401 -5.02 -14.47 11.09
CA VAL A 401 -4.53 -15.30 9.98
C VAL A 401 -3.13 -14.89 9.56
N ALA A 402 -2.82 -13.59 9.50
CA ALA A 402 -1.46 -13.14 9.23
C ALA A 402 -0.47 -13.71 10.24
N HIS A 403 -0.81 -13.69 11.53
CA HIS A 403 0.05 -14.24 12.58
C HIS A 403 0.21 -15.78 12.51
N GLU A 404 -0.88 -16.50 12.26
CA GLU A 404 -0.89 -17.97 12.13
C GLU A 404 -0.27 -18.46 10.81
N VAL A 405 -0.25 -17.64 9.75
CA VAL A 405 0.49 -17.93 8.51
C VAL A 405 1.98 -17.64 8.70
N ASN A 406 2.33 -16.52 9.36
CA ASN A 406 3.72 -16.13 9.58
C ASN A 406 4.49 -17.14 10.45
N THR A 407 3.81 -17.80 11.40
CA THR A 407 4.45 -18.77 12.30
C THR A 407 5.04 -20.00 11.56
N PRO A 408 4.27 -20.80 10.80
CA PRO A 408 4.81 -21.90 10.01
C PRO A 408 5.76 -21.39 8.92
N LEU A 409 5.50 -20.22 8.33
CA LEU A 409 6.42 -19.64 7.35
C LEU A 409 7.80 -19.33 7.95
N GLY A 410 7.84 -18.78 9.17
CA GLY A 410 9.06 -18.51 9.92
C GLY A 410 9.83 -19.79 10.28
N ALA A 411 9.12 -20.85 10.67
CA ALA A 411 9.73 -22.17 10.90
C ALA A 411 10.32 -22.76 9.60
N ALA A 412 9.60 -22.66 8.48
CA ALA A 412 10.09 -23.08 7.17
C ALA A 412 11.31 -22.26 6.73
N ILE A 413 11.30 -20.93 6.88
CA ILE A 413 12.44 -20.05 6.58
C ILE A 413 13.65 -20.44 7.43
N THR A 414 13.47 -20.68 8.73
CA THR A 414 14.54 -21.08 9.64
C THR A 414 15.17 -22.41 9.21
N ALA A 415 14.34 -23.40 8.88
CA ALA A 415 14.79 -24.69 8.37
C ALA A 415 15.50 -24.56 7.01
N VAL A 416 15.03 -23.71 6.09
CA VAL A 416 15.71 -23.40 4.82
C VAL A 416 17.07 -22.74 5.06
N THR A 417 17.15 -21.77 5.98
CA THR A 417 18.42 -21.11 6.33
C THR A 417 19.42 -22.10 6.90
N HIS A 418 18.98 -22.99 7.79
CA HIS A 418 19.83 -24.06 8.32
C HIS A 418 20.28 -25.04 7.22
N LEU A 419 19.35 -25.46 6.34
CA LEU A 419 19.63 -26.35 5.22
C LEU A 419 20.66 -25.74 4.26
N SER A 420 20.59 -24.42 4.00
CA SER A 420 21.57 -23.69 3.20
C SER A 420 22.95 -23.66 3.87
N ALA A 421 23.01 -23.48 5.19
CA ALA A 421 24.26 -23.45 5.94
C ALA A 421 24.98 -24.80 5.89
N ILE A 422 24.27 -25.90 6.22
CA ILE A 422 24.84 -27.25 6.19
C ILE A 422 25.21 -27.69 4.76
N SER A 423 24.45 -27.24 3.75
CA SER A 423 24.78 -27.48 2.32
C SER A 423 26.05 -26.76 1.87
N THR A 424 26.35 -25.61 2.48
CA THR A 424 27.61 -24.88 2.22
C THR A 424 28.78 -25.56 2.94
N GLU A 425 28.56 -25.99 4.18
CA GLU A 425 29.55 -26.70 5.00
C GLU A 425 30.00 -28.01 4.32
N ILE A 426 29.05 -28.85 3.91
CA ILE A 426 29.35 -30.13 3.24
C ILE A 426 30.12 -29.94 1.93
N TYR A 427 29.77 -28.92 1.15
CA TYR A 427 30.48 -28.59 -0.09
C TYR A 427 31.91 -28.13 0.16
N SER A 428 32.11 -27.28 1.18
CA SER A 428 33.43 -26.81 1.59
C SER A 428 34.31 -27.97 2.08
N ASP A 429 33.78 -28.81 2.97
CA ASP A 429 34.51 -29.95 3.53
C ASP A 429 34.84 -31.00 2.47
N PHE A 430 33.94 -31.22 1.52
CA PHE A 430 34.20 -32.09 0.37
C PHE A 430 35.37 -31.55 -0.46
N LYS A 431 35.34 -30.25 -0.81
CA LYS A 431 36.38 -29.60 -1.60
C LYS A 431 37.75 -29.61 -0.91
N ASP A 432 37.76 -29.38 0.39
CA ASP A 432 38.96 -29.38 1.23
C ASP A 432 39.46 -30.79 1.57
N LYS A 433 38.76 -31.85 1.14
CA LYS A 433 39.04 -33.26 1.49
C LYS A 433 39.02 -33.53 3.00
N LYS A 434 38.18 -32.79 3.74
CA LYS A 434 37.98 -32.91 5.20
C LYS A 434 36.70 -33.67 5.55
N LEU A 435 35.88 -34.04 4.57
CA LEU A 435 34.60 -34.73 4.78
C LEU A 435 34.81 -36.20 5.18
N SER A 436 34.36 -36.57 6.38
CA SER A 436 34.31 -37.97 6.84
C SER A 436 32.95 -38.60 6.55
N SER A 437 32.89 -39.93 6.46
CA SER A 437 31.63 -40.67 6.25
C SER A 437 30.61 -40.41 7.36
N GLN A 438 31.04 -40.36 8.63
CA GLN A 438 30.15 -40.05 9.76
C GLN A 438 29.61 -38.62 9.68
N LYS A 439 30.42 -37.64 9.28
CA LYS A 439 29.96 -36.25 9.12
C LYS A 439 28.99 -36.13 7.95
N PHE A 440 29.23 -36.85 6.86
CA PHE A 440 28.34 -36.92 5.70
C PHE A 440 26.96 -37.50 6.06
N GLU A 441 26.93 -38.62 6.78
CA GLU A 441 25.71 -39.27 7.23
C GLU A 441 24.88 -38.36 8.15
N ARG A 442 25.52 -37.72 9.14
CA ARG A 442 24.85 -36.73 10.01
C ARG A 442 24.24 -35.57 9.23
N ILE A 443 24.99 -34.99 8.27
CA ILE A 443 24.48 -33.86 7.48
C ILE A 443 23.30 -34.28 6.59
N LEU A 444 23.33 -35.50 6.05
CA LEU A 444 22.21 -36.06 5.29
C LEU A 444 20.96 -36.23 6.16
N GLU A 445 21.10 -36.74 7.37
CA GLU A 445 19.98 -36.84 8.33
C GLU A 445 19.40 -35.46 8.67
N GLU A 446 20.27 -34.48 8.94
CA GLU A 446 19.87 -33.08 9.21
C GLU A 446 19.14 -32.45 8.01
N GLN A 447 19.60 -32.71 6.77
CA GLN A 447 18.92 -32.25 5.56
C GLN A 447 17.52 -32.88 5.39
N LEU A 448 17.37 -34.18 5.63
CA LEU A 448 16.09 -34.87 5.54
C LEU A 448 15.08 -34.30 6.57
N GLN A 449 15.52 -34.09 7.81
CA GLN A 449 14.69 -33.50 8.86
C GLN A 449 14.30 -32.05 8.53
N ALA A 450 15.24 -31.22 8.08
CA ALA A 450 14.95 -29.85 7.70
C ALA A 450 13.95 -29.79 6.52
N THR A 451 14.09 -30.67 5.53
CA THR A 451 13.16 -30.77 4.39
C THR A 451 11.74 -31.16 4.82
N ASP A 452 11.60 -32.12 5.74
CA ASP A 452 10.30 -32.50 6.30
C ASP A 452 9.62 -31.35 7.07
N ILE A 453 10.40 -30.63 7.89
CA ILE A 453 9.91 -29.44 8.61
C ILE A 453 9.42 -28.38 7.62
N ILE A 454 10.18 -28.11 6.55
CA ILE A 454 9.80 -27.15 5.51
C ILE A 454 8.47 -27.57 4.87
N PHE A 455 8.37 -28.82 4.41
CA PHE A 455 7.19 -29.32 3.71
C PHE A 455 5.93 -29.24 4.58
N LYS A 456 5.97 -29.76 5.82
CA LYS A 456 4.83 -29.74 6.74
C LYS A 456 4.35 -28.33 7.05
N ASN A 457 5.27 -27.38 7.25
CA ASN A 457 4.91 -26.00 7.55
C ASN A 457 4.37 -25.26 6.31
N LEU A 458 4.93 -25.50 5.12
CA LEU A 458 4.39 -24.92 3.89
C LEU A 458 2.99 -25.44 3.55
N CYS A 459 2.73 -26.75 3.73
CA CYS A 459 1.38 -27.32 3.60
C CYS A 459 0.41 -26.65 4.59
N ARG A 460 0.81 -26.54 5.86
CA ARG A 460 0.00 -25.86 6.88
C ARG A 460 -0.29 -24.40 6.52
N SER A 461 0.69 -23.64 6.02
CA SER A 461 0.48 -22.28 5.53
C SER A 461 -0.52 -22.24 4.36
N ALA A 462 -0.42 -23.18 3.42
CA ALA A 462 -1.33 -23.26 2.28
C ALA A 462 -2.77 -23.57 2.72
N ASP A 463 -2.96 -24.49 3.67
CA ASP A 463 -4.27 -24.84 4.22
C ASP A 463 -4.91 -23.65 4.96
N LEU A 464 -4.11 -22.88 5.72
CA LEU A 464 -4.55 -21.66 6.39
C LEU A 464 -4.98 -20.59 5.38
N ILE A 465 -4.19 -20.37 4.32
CA ILE A 465 -4.53 -19.40 3.26
C ILE A 465 -5.80 -19.84 2.52
N LYS A 466 -5.95 -21.13 2.23
CA LYS A 466 -7.14 -21.68 1.56
C LYS A 466 -8.38 -21.49 2.42
N SER A 467 -8.31 -21.86 3.70
CA SER A 467 -9.41 -21.71 4.67
C SER A 467 -9.78 -20.24 4.82
N PHE A 468 -8.79 -19.35 4.95
CA PHE A 468 -9.03 -17.91 5.05
C PHE A 468 -9.67 -17.32 3.79
N LYS A 469 -9.19 -17.71 2.60
CA LYS A 469 -9.77 -17.26 1.33
C LYS A 469 -11.22 -17.70 1.20
N GLN A 470 -11.54 -18.93 1.59
CA GLN A 470 -12.89 -19.47 1.56
C GLN A 470 -13.81 -18.74 2.55
N VAL A 471 -13.39 -18.60 3.80
CA VAL A 471 -14.14 -17.91 4.85
C VAL A 471 -14.35 -16.42 4.53
N SER A 472 -13.31 -15.72 4.05
CA SER A 472 -13.40 -14.30 3.69
C SER A 472 -14.23 -14.05 2.44
N ALA A 473 -14.13 -14.92 1.43
CA ALA A 473 -14.96 -14.83 0.23
C ALA A 473 -16.42 -15.12 0.57
N ASP A 474 -16.69 -16.11 1.43
CA ASP A 474 -18.05 -16.44 1.87
C ASP A 474 -18.65 -15.33 2.75
N GLN A 475 -17.90 -14.69 3.67
CA GLN A 475 -18.43 -13.55 4.45
C GLN A 475 -18.79 -12.33 3.58
N VAL A 476 -18.13 -12.16 2.43
CA VAL A 476 -18.43 -11.09 1.46
C VAL A 476 -19.50 -11.51 0.45
N SER A 477 -19.55 -12.80 0.11
CA SER A 477 -20.49 -13.38 -0.87
C SER A 477 -21.82 -13.72 -0.21
N GLU A 478 -22.90 -13.18 -0.78
CA GLU A 478 -24.25 -13.53 -0.36
C GLU A 478 -24.81 -14.79 -1.03
N ALA A 479 -24.00 -15.52 -1.79
CA ALA A 479 -24.46 -16.63 -2.62
C ALA A 479 -24.69 -17.92 -1.81
N ALA A 480 -25.81 -18.59 -2.08
CA ALA A 480 -26.05 -19.94 -1.59
C ALA A 480 -25.21 -20.96 -2.38
N ARG A 481 -24.63 -21.94 -1.69
CA ARG A 481 -23.91 -23.06 -2.30
C ARG A 481 -24.10 -24.34 -1.51
N GLU A 482 -23.77 -25.45 -2.16
CA GLU A 482 -23.71 -26.76 -1.52
C GLU A 482 -22.37 -26.97 -0.81
N PHE A 483 -22.39 -27.42 0.44
CA PHE A 483 -21.17 -27.72 1.21
C PHE A 483 -21.44 -28.68 2.39
N GLU A 484 -20.38 -29.29 2.91
CA GLU A 484 -20.42 -30.19 4.07
C GLU A 484 -20.28 -29.38 5.36
N ILE A 485 -21.31 -29.40 6.21
CA ILE A 485 -21.36 -28.51 7.38
C ILE A 485 -20.28 -28.82 8.41
N GLY A 486 -20.00 -30.11 8.68
CA GLY A 486 -18.99 -30.52 9.66
C GLY A 486 -17.61 -29.95 9.31
N ASP A 487 -17.18 -30.13 8.05
CA ASP A 487 -15.92 -29.59 7.54
C ASP A 487 -15.89 -28.06 7.62
N TYR A 488 -16.99 -27.41 7.24
CA TYR A 488 -17.07 -25.95 7.26
C TYR A 488 -17.02 -25.37 8.68
N LEU A 489 -17.67 -26.02 9.65
CA LEU A 489 -17.54 -25.63 11.07
C LEU A 489 -16.09 -25.78 11.54
N HIS A 490 -15.40 -26.85 11.15
CA HIS A 490 -13.98 -27.01 11.45
C HIS A 490 -13.11 -25.93 10.80
N GLU A 491 -13.39 -25.51 9.56
CA GLU A 491 -12.71 -24.39 8.90
C GLU A 491 -12.89 -23.08 9.67
N ILE A 492 -14.13 -22.76 10.10
CA ILE A 492 -14.42 -21.56 10.89
C ILE A 492 -13.66 -21.57 12.20
N ILE A 493 -13.72 -22.68 12.97
CA ILE A 493 -13.00 -22.79 14.24
C ILE A 493 -11.48 -22.73 14.04
N THR A 494 -10.96 -23.26 12.92
CA THR A 494 -9.54 -23.15 12.57
C THR A 494 -9.14 -21.70 12.32
N SER A 495 -10.00 -20.90 11.70
CA SER A 495 -9.75 -19.47 11.48
C SER A 495 -9.70 -18.65 12.78
N LEU A 496 -10.42 -19.09 13.81
CA LEU A 496 -10.49 -18.46 15.15
C LEU A 496 -9.49 -19.06 16.16
N LYS A 497 -8.60 -19.94 15.69
CA LYS A 497 -7.70 -20.70 16.56
C LYS A 497 -6.79 -19.79 17.40
N HIS A 498 -6.41 -18.64 16.85
CA HIS A 498 -5.54 -17.69 17.55
C HIS A 498 -6.25 -17.08 18.77
N GLU A 499 -7.47 -16.56 18.58
CA GLU A 499 -8.28 -16.00 19.66
C GLU A 499 -8.60 -17.05 20.73
N LEU A 500 -9.00 -18.26 20.30
CA LEU A 500 -9.31 -19.40 21.17
C LEU A 500 -8.09 -19.81 22.01
N LYS A 501 -6.90 -19.92 21.40
CA LYS A 501 -5.67 -20.30 22.11
C LYS A 501 -5.25 -19.23 23.13
N ARG A 502 -5.36 -17.94 22.77
CA ARG A 502 -5.02 -16.84 23.68
C ARG A 502 -5.92 -16.84 24.93
N ALA A 503 -7.19 -17.19 24.76
CA ALA A 503 -8.17 -17.30 25.83
C ALA A 503 -8.20 -18.67 26.53
N GLN A 504 -7.33 -19.61 26.13
CA GLN A 504 -7.29 -20.99 26.66
C GLN A 504 -8.64 -21.71 26.55
N VAL A 505 -9.31 -21.56 25.40
CA VAL A 505 -10.63 -22.15 25.14
C VAL A 505 -10.52 -23.34 24.19
N HIS A 506 -11.17 -24.45 24.54
CA HIS A 506 -11.28 -25.63 23.69
C HIS A 506 -12.67 -25.72 23.08
N VAL A 507 -12.75 -26.02 21.77
CA VAL A 507 -14.02 -26.18 21.05
C VAL A 507 -14.21 -27.66 20.68
N SER A 508 -15.35 -28.24 21.08
CA SER A 508 -15.78 -29.57 20.65
C SER A 508 -16.90 -29.47 19.62
N ILE A 509 -16.84 -30.28 18.57
CA ILE A 509 -17.87 -30.32 17.52
C ILE A 509 -18.43 -31.75 17.48
N ARG A 510 -19.73 -31.89 17.72
CA ARG A 510 -20.48 -33.13 17.51
C ARG A 510 -21.45 -32.90 16.35
N CYS A 511 -21.14 -33.49 15.21
CA CYS A 511 -21.97 -33.44 14.02
C CYS A 511 -22.29 -34.87 13.59
N ASP A 512 -23.46 -35.37 13.99
CA ASP A 512 -23.87 -36.76 13.76
C ASP A 512 -24.38 -37.01 12.33
N PHE A 513 -24.09 -36.10 11.40
CA PHE A 513 -24.62 -36.09 10.05
C PHE A 513 -23.59 -35.61 9.02
N GLN A 514 -23.38 -36.40 7.97
CA GLN A 514 -22.34 -36.20 6.94
C GLN A 514 -22.88 -35.74 5.58
N LYS A 515 -24.12 -35.23 5.47
CA LYS A 515 -24.62 -34.77 4.15
C LYS A 515 -24.35 -33.30 3.91
N ARG A 516 -24.28 -32.98 2.63
CA ARG A 516 -24.19 -31.63 2.10
C ARG A 516 -25.49 -30.85 2.31
N ILE A 517 -25.36 -29.58 2.67
CA ILE A 517 -26.45 -28.62 2.79
C ILE A 517 -26.35 -27.57 1.70
N TYR A 518 -27.48 -27.04 1.23
CA TYR A 518 -27.53 -25.96 0.25
C TYR A 518 -28.10 -24.70 0.89
N THR A 519 -27.21 -23.76 1.23
CA THR A 519 -27.55 -22.52 1.95
C THR A 519 -26.38 -21.53 1.87
N TYR A 520 -26.34 -20.51 2.74
CA TYR A 520 -25.34 -19.44 2.77
C TYR A 520 -24.19 -19.73 3.75
N PRO A 521 -23.05 -20.29 3.33
CA PRO A 521 -21.90 -20.52 4.22
C PRO A 521 -21.39 -19.23 4.89
N GLY A 522 -21.40 -18.11 4.18
CA GLY A 522 -21.02 -16.80 4.74
C GLY A 522 -21.80 -16.41 6.00
N VAL A 523 -23.09 -16.71 6.02
CA VAL A 523 -23.96 -16.46 7.18
C VAL A 523 -23.52 -17.31 8.37
N PHE A 524 -23.25 -18.61 8.15
CA PHE A 524 -22.75 -19.47 9.22
C PHE A 524 -21.44 -18.98 9.81
N SER A 525 -20.48 -18.64 8.95
CA SER A 525 -19.19 -18.14 9.39
C SER A 525 -19.36 -16.90 10.26
N GLN A 526 -20.20 -15.96 9.83
CA GLN A 526 -20.41 -14.72 10.57
C GLN A 526 -21.14 -14.96 11.90
N VAL A 527 -22.21 -15.76 11.90
CA VAL A 527 -22.98 -16.07 13.11
C VAL A 527 -22.12 -16.81 14.12
N LEU A 528 -21.43 -17.87 13.70
CA LEU A 528 -20.58 -18.64 14.60
C LEU A 528 -19.40 -17.83 15.12
N THR A 529 -18.78 -17.00 14.27
CA THR A 529 -17.70 -16.09 14.70
C THR A 529 -18.20 -15.15 15.79
N ASN A 530 -19.38 -14.54 15.60
CA ASN A 530 -19.95 -13.65 16.61
C ASN A 530 -20.25 -14.36 17.93
N LEU A 531 -20.80 -15.58 17.89
CA LEU A 531 -21.06 -16.37 19.10
C LEU A 531 -19.75 -16.72 19.84
N VAL A 532 -18.73 -17.19 19.11
CA VAL A 532 -17.41 -17.52 19.69
C VAL A 532 -16.78 -16.28 20.32
N ILE A 533 -16.69 -15.17 19.59
CA ILE A 533 -16.11 -13.93 20.09
C ILE A 533 -16.90 -13.40 21.30
N ASN A 534 -18.23 -13.54 21.31
CA ASN A 534 -19.04 -13.17 22.47
C ASN A 534 -18.70 -14.02 23.70
N SER A 535 -18.53 -15.34 23.56
CA SER A 535 -18.09 -16.18 24.67
C SER A 535 -16.70 -15.79 25.17
N LEU A 536 -15.77 -15.44 24.27
CA LEU A 536 -14.43 -14.97 24.65
C LEU A 536 -14.44 -13.64 25.42
N ILE A 537 -15.27 -12.68 24.99
CA ILE A 537 -15.30 -11.33 25.58
C ILE A 537 -16.17 -11.29 26.84
N HIS A 538 -17.30 -12.00 26.85
CA HIS A 538 -18.31 -11.91 27.90
C HIS A 538 -18.29 -13.12 28.83
N GLY A 539 -18.17 -14.34 28.28
CA GLY A 539 -18.33 -15.59 29.03
C GLY A 539 -17.12 -15.97 29.89
N PHE A 540 -15.90 -15.86 29.38
CA PHE A 540 -14.70 -16.44 30.03
C PHE A 540 -13.83 -15.47 30.85
N LYS A 541 -14.40 -14.35 31.33
CA LYS A 541 -13.63 -13.30 32.03
C LYS A 541 -12.89 -13.77 33.29
N SER A 542 -13.39 -14.81 33.97
CA SER A 542 -12.92 -15.25 35.30
C SER A 542 -12.48 -16.71 35.35
N GLN A 543 -12.38 -17.38 34.21
CA GLN A 543 -12.20 -18.84 34.11
C GLN A 543 -10.84 -19.15 33.47
N GLN A 544 -10.08 -20.09 34.04
CA GLN A 544 -8.74 -20.41 33.54
C GLN A 544 -8.74 -21.22 32.24
N ALA A 545 -9.79 -22.00 31.99
CA ALA A 545 -9.96 -22.77 30.76
C ALA A 545 -11.44 -22.79 30.37
N GLY A 546 -11.76 -22.26 29.19
CA GLY A 546 -13.11 -22.26 28.65
C GLY A 546 -13.38 -23.45 27.74
N HIS A 547 -14.65 -23.82 27.60
CA HIS A 547 -15.13 -24.83 26.69
C HIS A 547 -16.33 -24.32 25.91
N ILE A 548 -16.32 -24.55 24.60
CA ILE A 548 -17.46 -24.33 23.71
C ILE A 548 -17.81 -25.67 23.08
N GLN A 549 -19.09 -26.03 23.11
CA GLN A 549 -19.63 -27.23 22.49
C GLN A 549 -20.58 -26.82 21.36
N LEU A 550 -20.36 -27.39 20.18
CA LEU A 550 -21.23 -27.28 19.01
C LEU A 550 -21.87 -28.64 18.75
N GLU A 551 -23.19 -28.72 18.84
CA GLU A 551 -23.94 -29.92 18.47
C GLU A 551 -24.84 -29.63 17.28
N VAL A 552 -24.71 -30.43 16.22
CA VAL A 552 -25.49 -30.27 14.99
C VAL A 552 -26.42 -31.48 14.81
N LYS A 553 -27.72 -31.20 14.68
CA LYS A 553 -28.77 -32.20 14.46
C LYS A 553 -29.61 -31.83 13.24
N GLN A 554 -30.16 -32.84 12.58
CA GLN A 554 -31.13 -32.65 11.52
C GLN A 554 -32.44 -33.32 11.90
N GLU A 555 -33.53 -32.55 11.88
CA GLU A 555 -34.88 -33.06 12.16
C GLU A 555 -35.89 -32.39 11.22
N ASN A 556 -36.83 -33.15 10.66
CA ASN A 556 -37.96 -32.63 9.87
C ASN A 556 -37.59 -31.61 8.78
N GLY A 557 -36.50 -31.85 8.05
CA GLY A 557 -36.03 -30.96 6.97
C GLY A 557 -35.40 -29.64 7.47
N HIS A 558 -35.20 -29.49 8.78
CA HIS A 558 -34.50 -28.37 9.40
C HIS A 558 -33.18 -28.85 9.99
N LEU A 559 -32.23 -27.94 10.06
CA LEU A 559 -30.95 -28.11 10.72
C LEU A 559 -30.98 -27.33 12.03
N PHE A 560 -30.62 -28.01 13.11
CA PHE A 560 -30.51 -27.46 14.46
C PHE A 560 -29.05 -27.44 14.87
N ILE A 561 -28.56 -26.28 15.29
CA ILE A 561 -27.22 -26.10 15.83
C ILE A 561 -27.35 -25.59 17.25
N HIS A 562 -26.88 -26.36 18.21
CA HIS A 562 -26.74 -25.92 19.58
C HIS A 562 -25.31 -25.45 19.81
N TYR A 563 -25.18 -24.17 20.14
CA TYR A 563 -23.95 -23.56 20.62
C TYR A 563 -24.05 -23.42 22.13
N GLN A 564 -23.15 -24.03 22.89
CA GLN A 564 -23.09 -23.88 24.34
C GLN A 564 -21.68 -23.58 24.80
N ASP A 565 -21.50 -22.53 25.60
CA ASP A 565 -20.26 -22.30 26.33
C ASP A 565 -20.42 -22.66 27.81
N ASN A 566 -19.30 -22.78 28.54
CA ASN A 566 -19.30 -22.99 29.99
C ASN A 566 -18.88 -21.73 30.79
N GLY A 567 -19.14 -20.54 30.23
CA GLY A 567 -18.79 -19.25 30.82
C GLY A 567 -19.75 -18.79 31.91
N CYS A 568 -19.77 -17.49 32.20
CA CYS A 568 -20.63 -16.91 33.24
C CYS A 568 -22.15 -16.91 32.92
N GLY A 569 -22.53 -17.26 31.69
CA GLY A 569 -23.93 -17.29 31.26
C GLY A 569 -24.56 -15.91 31.06
N ILE A 570 -25.88 -15.91 30.89
CA ILE A 570 -26.70 -14.73 30.63
C ILE A 570 -27.85 -14.67 31.65
N ASP A 571 -28.00 -13.53 32.33
CA ASP A 571 -29.09 -13.35 33.29
C ASP A 571 -30.47 -13.49 32.62
N LYS A 572 -31.41 -14.16 33.29
CA LYS A 572 -32.77 -14.41 32.77
C LYS A 572 -33.48 -13.16 32.24
N GLN A 573 -33.29 -12.02 32.90
CA GLN A 573 -33.93 -10.75 32.53
C GLN A 573 -33.41 -10.17 31.20
N ASN A 574 -32.28 -10.68 30.71
CA ASN A 574 -31.61 -10.20 29.51
C ASN A 574 -31.85 -11.13 28.30
N LEU A 575 -32.36 -12.36 28.48
CA LEU A 575 -32.49 -13.36 27.41
C LEU A 575 -33.26 -12.85 26.18
N ASP A 576 -34.32 -12.07 26.39
CA ASP A 576 -35.11 -11.49 25.28
C ASP A 576 -34.46 -10.24 24.67
N LYS A 577 -33.62 -9.54 25.46
CA LYS A 577 -33.03 -8.24 25.09
C LYS A 577 -31.68 -8.36 24.41
N ILE A 578 -30.99 -9.49 24.54
CA ILE A 578 -29.64 -9.66 23.97
C ILE A 578 -29.61 -9.56 22.44
N PHE A 579 -30.76 -9.77 21.78
CA PHE A 579 -30.90 -9.60 20.33
C PHE A 579 -31.26 -8.16 19.93
N ASP A 580 -31.60 -7.29 20.88
CA ASP A 580 -31.88 -5.88 20.61
C ASP A 580 -30.58 -5.18 20.15
N PRO A 581 -30.63 -4.40 19.07
CA PRO A 581 -29.48 -3.62 18.63
C PRO A 581 -28.92 -2.74 19.76
N PHE A 582 -27.60 -2.71 19.87
CA PHE A 582 -26.83 -1.93 20.85
C PHE A 582 -26.91 -2.42 22.31
N PHE A 583 -27.63 -3.49 22.58
CA PHE A 583 -27.67 -4.09 23.91
C PHE A 583 -26.34 -4.77 24.22
N THR A 584 -25.73 -4.43 25.36
CA THR A 584 -24.53 -5.12 25.85
C THR A 584 -24.36 -4.91 27.35
N THR A 585 -23.88 -5.95 28.03
CA THR A 585 -23.48 -5.89 29.44
C THR A 585 -22.06 -5.37 29.64
N ASN A 586 -21.32 -5.07 28.55
CA ASN A 586 -19.90 -4.71 28.60
C ASN A 586 -19.55 -3.45 27.81
N ARG A 587 -20.43 -2.43 27.82
CA ARG A 587 -20.26 -1.20 27.03
C ARG A 587 -18.94 -0.46 27.31
N ASN A 588 -18.48 -0.48 28.56
CA ASN A 588 -17.25 0.21 28.99
C ASN A 588 -15.95 -0.41 28.43
N SER A 589 -16.01 -1.63 27.87
CA SER A 589 -14.87 -2.29 27.24
C SER A 589 -14.88 -2.23 25.71
N GLY A 590 -15.72 -1.37 25.12
CA GLY A 590 -15.80 -1.16 23.67
C GLY A 590 -16.74 -2.12 22.93
N SER A 591 -17.55 -2.92 23.63
CA SER A 591 -18.58 -3.74 23.00
C SER A 591 -19.70 -2.86 22.41
N THR A 592 -19.96 -3.03 21.13
CA THR A 592 -20.97 -2.29 20.33
C THR A 592 -22.40 -2.73 20.65
N GLY A 593 -22.58 -4.01 21.03
CA GLY A 593 -23.90 -4.62 21.25
C GLY A 593 -24.66 -4.94 19.96
N LEU A 594 -23.96 -5.03 18.82
CA LEU A 594 -24.58 -5.26 17.51
C LEU A 594 -24.46 -6.72 17.05
N GLY A 595 -23.41 -7.44 17.45
CA GLY A 595 -23.15 -8.83 17.03
C GLY A 595 -24.34 -9.80 17.10
N LEU A 596 -25.08 -9.87 18.21
CA LEU A 596 -26.24 -10.77 18.33
C LEU A 596 -27.46 -10.29 17.52
N SER A 597 -27.68 -8.98 17.42
CA SER A 597 -28.73 -8.43 16.55
C SER A 597 -28.45 -8.72 15.06
N ILE A 598 -27.18 -8.75 14.65
CA ILE A 598 -26.77 -9.20 13.32
C ILE A 598 -27.04 -10.69 13.16
N CYS A 599 -26.69 -11.52 14.15
CA CYS A 599 -26.97 -12.96 14.08
C CYS A 599 -28.46 -13.24 13.91
N TYR A 600 -29.29 -12.53 14.68
CA TYR A 600 -30.74 -12.61 14.59
C TYR A 600 -31.23 -12.28 13.18
N ASN A 601 -30.83 -11.14 12.61
CA ASN A 601 -31.24 -10.74 11.27
C ASN A 601 -30.76 -11.73 10.18
N LEU A 602 -29.53 -12.21 10.28
CA LEU A 602 -28.98 -13.16 9.30
C LEU A 602 -29.72 -14.51 9.33
N ILE A 603 -30.00 -15.05 10.51
CA ILE A 603 -30.72 -16.32 10.63
C ILE A 603 -32.19 -16.16 10.23
N THR A 604 -32.88 -15.14 10.74
CA THR A 604 -34.33 -14.96 10.52
C THR A 604 -34.66 -14.46 9.13
N GLN A 605 -33.99 -13.40 8.65
CA GLN A 605 -34.34 -12.75 7.38
C GLN A 605 -33.73 -13.48 6.19
N LYS A 606 -32.48 -13.96 6.33
CA LYS A 606 -31.74 -14.55 5.20
C LYS A 606 -31.83 -16.07 5.15
N MET A 607 -31.68 -16.76 6.28
CA MET A 607 -31.80 -18.22 6.31
C MET A 607 -33.24 -18.71 6.54
N GLN A 608 -34.21 -17.81 6.71
CA GLN A 608 -35.61 -18.15 7.03
C GLN A 608 -35.71 -19.07 8.26
N GLY A 609 -34.84 -18.85 9.23
CA GLY A 609 -34.71 -19.65 10.44
C GLY A 609 -35.09 -18.89 11.70
N ASN A 610 -34.66 -19.43 12.84
CA ASN A 610 -34.79 -18.83 14.14
C ASN A 610 -33.50 -19.00 14.96
N ILE A 611 -33.18 -18.02 15.80
CA ILE A 611 -32.10 -18.11 16.79
C ILE A 611 -32.66 -17.72 18.16
N THR A 612 -32.46 -18.59 19.14
CA THR A 612 -32.97 -18.39 20.50
C THR A 612 -31.87 -18.65 21.51
N CYS A 613 -31.83 -17.84 22.57
CA CYS A 613 -31.00 -18.12 23.72
C CYS A 613 -31.80 -18.93 24.74
N LEU A 614 -31.35 -20.15 25.02
CA LEU A 614 -31.97 -21.03 26.00
C LEU A 614 -31.42 -20.71 27.39
N GLU A 615 -32.28 -20.88 28.39
CA GLU A 615 -31.85 -20.79 29.78
C GLU A 615 -30.90 -21.95 30.09
N SER A 616 -29.71 -21.64 30.62
CA SER A 616 -28.69 -22.62 30.96
C SER A 616 -28.05 -22.29 32.31
N GLU A 617 -27.84 -23.31 33.13
CA GLU A 617 -27.11 -23.20 34.40
C GLU A 617 -25.59 -23.18 34.19
N ASN A 618 -25.13 -23.63 33.01
CA ASN A 618 -23.71 -23.74 32.66
C ASN A 618 -23.46 -22.91 31.39
N GLY A 619 -23.07 -21.65 31.56
CA GLY A 619 -22.73 -20.72 30.48
C GLY A 619 -23.91 -20.32 29.58
N ALA A 620 -23.60 -19.74 28.42
CA ALA A 620 -24.61 -19.30 27.46
C ALA A 620 -24.95 -20.42 26.46
N HIS A 621 -26.25 -20.60 26.19
CA HIS A 621 -26.74 -21.62 25.26
C HIS A 621 -27.59 -20.96 24.18
N PHE A 622 -27.17 -21.08 22.93
CA PHE A 622 -27.92 -20.63 21.75
C PHE A 622 -28.35 -21.83 20.92
N GLU A 623 -29.60 -21.83 20.50
CA GLU A 623 -30.15 -22.75 19.50
C GLU A 623 -30.40 -21.99 18.21
N LEU A 624 -29.85 -22.49 17.11
CA LEU A 624 -30.10 -22.00 15.76
C LEU A 624 -30.87 -23.06 14.99
N SER A 625 -31.97 -22.68 14.34
CA SER A 625 -32.77 -23.56 13.51
C SER A 625 -33.07 -22.91 12.16
N PHE A 626 -32.93 -23.65 11.05
CA PHE A 626 -33.26 -23.15 9.71
C PHE A 626 -33.43 -24.33 8.73
N PRO A 627 -34.05 -24.12 7.56
CA PRO A 627 -34.24 -25.17 6.56
C PRO A 627 -32.91 -25.76 6.07
N PHE A 628 -32.88 -27.09 5.92
CA PHE A 628 -31.72 -27.85 5.43
C PHE A 628 -31.33 -27.50 3.99
N THR A 629 -32.30 -27.02 3.21
CA THR A 629 -32.14 -26.58 1.82
C THR A 629 -33.05 -25.39 1.61
N ILE A 630 -32.50 -24.30 1.10
CA ILE A 630 -33.29 -23.12 0.74
C ILE A 630 -34.08 -23.45 -0.52
N GLN A 631 -35.39 -23.21 -0.52
CA GLN A 631 -36.22 -23.29 -1.73
C GLN A 631 -35.95 -22.04 -2.57
N THR A 632 -35.44 -22.23 -3.79
CA THR A 632 -35.28 -21.16 -4.80
C THR A 632 -36.60 -20.57 -5.25
#